data_AF-A0A3D8QH49-F1
#
_entry.id   AF-A0A3D8QH49-F1
#
_cell.length_a   1.000
_cell.length_b   1.000
_cell.length_c   1.000
_cell.angle_alpha   90.00
_cell.angle_beta   90.00
_cell.angle_gamma   90.00
#
_symmetry.space_group_name_H-M   'P 1'
#
loop_
_entity.id
_entity.type
_entity.pdbx_description
1 polymer ?
#
loop_
_entity_poly.entity_id
_entity_poly.type
_entity_poly.pdbx_seq_one_letter_code
_entity_poly.pdbx_strand_id
1 'polypeptide(L)'
;MAATPPISFTRLKQIANDACSSALGSAEFYEHGKTEAWNTTIINSMLKSIISESSPPGGTPQYKYAINSTIIQHLVPTSALNKPKAVPSDAESSEQTSSEATGTDGKPHVGRRGMHSATGAFWNEKTDGMWSYKYEGGESKGLDVVISVIWISL
;
A
#
# COMPACT_ATOMS: atom_id res chain seq x y z
N MET A 1 -21.71 9.02 -15.33
CA MET A 1 -21.69 7.83 -14.44
C MET A 1 -20.34 7.17 -14.62
N ALA A 2 -19.66 6.76 -13.56
CA ALA A 2 -18.38 6.06 -13.69
C ALA A 2 -18.60 4.66 -14.30
N ALA A 3 -17.69 4.20 -15.16
CA ALA A 3 -17.74 2.88 -15.76
C ALA A 3 -17.76 1.79 -14.68
N THR A 4 -18.59 0.76 -14.88
CA THR A 4 -18.62 -0.40 -13.99
C THR A 4 -17.31 -1.18 -14.14
N PRO A 5 -16.60 -1.50 -13.04
CA PRO A 5 -15.36 -2.25 -13.14
C PRO A 5 -15.63 -3.70 -13.59
N PRO A 6 -14.68 -4.36 -14.28
CA PRO A 6 -14.78 -5.78 -14.67
C PRO A 6 -14.89 -6.74 -13.47
N ILE A 7 -14.48 -6.29 -12.29
CA ILE A 7 -14.54 -7.00 -11.02
C ILE A 7 -15.19 -6.09 -9.99
N SER A 8 -16.08 -6.62 -9.14
CA SER A 8 -16.74 -5.83 -8.10
C SER A 8 -15.73 -5.13 -7.17
N PHE A 9 -16.05 -3.92 -6.72
CA PHE A 9 -15.18 -3.16 -5.81
C PHE A 9 -14.86 -3.92 -4.51
N THR A 10 -15.82 -4.66 -3.97
CA THR A 10 -15.61 -5.53 -2.80
C THR A 10 -14.53 -6.57 -3.07
N ARG A 11 -14.54 -7.17 -4.27
CA ARG A 11 -13.54 -8.18 -4.64
C ARG A 11 -12.18 -7.55 -4.96
N LEU A 12 -12.13 -6.40 -5.64
CA LEU A 12 -10.89 -5.64 -5.83
C LEU A 12 -10.22 -5.30 -4.49
N LYS A 13 -11.01 -4.89 -3.49
CA LYS A 13 -10.52 -4.65 -2.13
C LYS A 13 -9.92 -5.90 -1.49
N GLN A 14 -10.56 -7.07 -1.63
CA GLN A 14 -10.02 -8.33 -1.12
C GLN A 14 -8.69 -8.68 -1.79
N ILE A 15 -8.65 -8.66 -3.14
CA ILE A 15 -7.42 -8.94 -3.91
C ILE A 15 -6.28 -8.01 -3.50
N ALA A 16 -6.55 -6.71 -3.32
CA ALA A 16 -5.54 -5.75 -2.86
C ALA A 16 -5.04 -6.05 -1.44
N ASN A 17 -5.94 -6.40 -0.51
CA ASN A 17 -5.56 -6.77 0.86
C ASN A 17 -4.70 -8.04 0.88
N ASP A 18 -5.07 -9.06 0.11
CA ASP A 18 -4.35 -10.32 0.04
C ASP A 18 -2.95 -10.10 -0.56
N ALA A 19 -2.85 -9.30 -1.63
CA ALA A 19 -1.58 -8.94 -2.26
C ALA A 19 -0.66 -8.15 -1.31
N CYS A 20 -1.19 -7.15 -0.60
CA CYS A 20 -0.43 -6.40 0.41
C CYS A 20 0.00 -7.29 1.58
N SER A 21 -0.89 -8.16 2.08
CA SER A 21 -0.59 -9.07 3.19
C SER A 21 0.46 -10.10 2.80
N SER A 22 0.43 -10.60 1.56
CA SER A 22 1.44 -11.52 1.04
C SER A 22 2.82 -10.84 0.94
N ALA A 23 2.87 -9.60 0.42
CA ALA A 23 4.13 -8.88 0.25
C ALA A 23 4.72 -8.35 1.56
N LEU A 24 3.89 -7.88 2.48
CA LEU A 24 4.30 -7.15 3.69
C LEU A 24 4.05 -7.92 4.98
N GLY A 25 3.41 -9.09 4.96
CA GLY A 25 2.92 -9.80 6.15
C GLY A 25 3.99 -10.02 7.22
N SER A 26 5.20 -10.39 6.80
CA SER A 26 6.37 -10.62 7.66
C SER A 26 7.20 -9.37 7.98
N ALA A 27 6.92 -8.22 7.36
CA ALA A 27 7.63 -6.99 7.66
C ALA A 27 7.19 -6.44 9.02
N GLU A 28 8.13 -6.08 9.89
CA GLU A 28 7.84 -5.43 11.17
C GLU A 28 7.87 -3.90 11.05
N PHE A 29 8.67 -3.38 10.13
CA PHE A 29 8.84 -1.95 9.87
C PHE A 29 9.12 -1.69 8.39
N TYR A 30 9.02 -0.42 7.98
CA TYR A 30 9.44 0.01 6.65
C TYR A 30 10.93 -0.27 6.39
N GLU A 31 11.23 -0.93 5.27
CA GLU A 31 12.59 -1.19 4.82
C GLU A 31 12.77 -0.70 3.39
N HIS A 32 13.50 0.42 3.22
CA HIS A 32 13.67 1.06 1.92
C HIS A 32 14.16 0.10 0.83
N GLY A 33 15.18 -0.71 1.13
CA GLY A 33 15.77 -1.67 0.20
C GLY A 33 14.85 -2.83 -0.21
N LYS A 34 13.71 -3.03 0.46
CA LYS A 34 12.72 -4.07 0.10
C LYS A 34 11.53 -3.53 -0.68
N THR A 35 11.37 -2.21 -0.76
CA THR A 35 10.17 -1.59 -1.38
C THR A 35 9.96 -1.97 -2.84
N GLU A 36 11.03 -2.15 -3.61
CA GLU A 36 10.96 -2.63 -5.00
C GLU A 36 10.35 -4.04 -5.06
N ALA A 37 10.87 -4.96 -4.25
CA ALA A 37 10.38 -6.35 -4.19
C ALA A 37 8.94 -6.42 -3.69
N TRP A 38 8.57 -5.59 -2.70
CA TRP A 38 7.20 -5.50 -2.20
C TRP A 38 6.24 -4.99 -3.27
N ASN A 39 6.55 -3.87 -3.94
CA ASN A 39 5.72 -3.36 -5.03
C ASN A 39 5.59 -4.36 -6.17
N THR A 40 6.69 -5.01 -6.56
CA THR A 40 6.69 -6.04 -7.60
C THR A 40 5.78 -7.21 -7.23
N THR A 41 5.83 -7.67 -5.98
CA THR A 41 4.95 -8.74 -5.48
C THR A 41 3.48 -8.33 -5.49
N ILE A 42 3.17 -7.11 -5.03
CA ILE A 42 1.79 -6.57 -4.99
C ILE A 42 1.23 -6.48 -6.41
N ILE A 43 1.95 -5.81 -7.32
CA ILE A 43 1.53 -5.59 -8.71
C ILE A 43 1.29 -6.92 -9.42
N ASN A 44 2.23 -7.85 -9.32
CA ASN A 44 2.11 -9.15 -10.00
C ASN A 44 0.97 -10.00 -9.43
N SER A 45 0.77 -9.99 -8.11
CA SER A 45 -0.32 -10.76 -7.48
C SER A 45 -1.68 -10.22 -7.91
N MET A 46 -1.85 -8.91 -7.88
CA MET A 46 -3.11 -8.29 -8.30
C MET A 46 -3.39 -8.46 -9.79
N LEU A 47 -2.39 -8.26 -10.67
CA LEU A 47 -2.56 -8.46 -12.12
C LEU A 47 -3.04 -9.89 -12.42
N LYS A 48 -2.41 -10.90 -11.81
CA LYS A 48 -2.79 -12.30 -11.99
C LYS A 48 -4.23 -12.56 -11.56
N SER A 49 -4.61 -12.14 -10.35
CA SER A 49 -5.98 -12.33 -9.85
C SER A 49 -7.02 -11.61 -10.70
N ILE A 50 -6.77 -10.36 -11.07
CA ILE A 50 -7.72 -9.56 -11.84
C ILE A 50 -7.92 -10.14 -13.25
N ILE A 51 -6.83 -10.51 -13.94
CA ILE A 51 -6.93 -11.11 -15.27
C ILE A 51 -7.68 -12.44 -15.19
N SER A 52 -7.38 -13.28 -14.19
CA SER A 52 -8.03 -14.58 -14.02
C SER A 52 -9.53 -14.49 -13.76
N GLU A 53 -9.98 -13.48 -12.98
CA GLU A 53 -11.39 -13.35 -12.59
C GLU A 53 -12.23 -12.56 -13.61
N SER A 54 -11.60 -11.73 -14.44
CA SER A 54 -12.29 -10.90 -15.44
C SER A 54 -12.30 -11.50 -16.85
N SER A 55 -11.48 -12.52 -17.12
CA SER A 55 -11.41 -13.14 -18.44
C SER A 55 -12.42 -14.28 -18.57
N PRO A 56 -13.25 -14.32 -19.62
CA PRO A 56 -14.17 -15.42 -19.86
C PRO A 56 -13.42 -16.74 -20.11
N PRO A 57 -13.90 -17.90 -19.62
CA PRO A 57 -13.27 -19.19 -19.87
C PRO A 57 -13.19 -19.50 -21.37
N GLY A 58 -11.97 -19.68 -21.89
CA GLY A 58 -11.74 -19.96 -23.31
C GLY A 58 -12.00 -18.79 -24.27
N GLY A 59 -12.30 -17.59 -23.74
CA GLY A 59 -12.48 -16.38 -24.54
C GLY A 59 -11.22 -15.52 -24.64
N THR A 60 -11.28 -14.47 -25.45
CA THR A 60 -10.22 -13.46 -25.52
C THR A 60 -10.34 -12.49 -24.32
N PRO A 61 -9.21 -12.03 -23.74
CA PRO A 61 -9.24 -10.97 -22.74
C PRO A 61 -9.99 -9.75 -23.27
N GLN A 62 -10.88 -9.17 -22.46
CA GLN A 62 -11.72 -8.02 -22.86
C GLN A 62 -11.18 -6.68 -22.36
N TYR A 63 -10.16 -6.71 -21.49
CA TYR A 63 -9.60 -5.53 -20.85
C TYR A 63 -8.09 -5.58 -20.82
N LYS A 64 -7.46 -4.42 -20.96
CA LYS A 64 -6.08 -4.17 -20.53
C LYS A 64 -6.10 -3.60 -19.12
N TYR A 65 -5.11 -3.96 -18.32
CA TYR A 65 -4.98 -3.50 -16.94
C TYR A 65 -3.64 -2.80 -16.71
N ALA A 66 -3.67 -1.73 -15.92
CA ALA A 66 -2.47 -1.14 -15.33
C ALA A 66 -2.65 -1.06 -13.81
N ILE A 67 -1.62 -1.48 -13.07
CA ILE A 67 -1.61 -1.42 -11.60
C ILE A 67 -0.41 -0.57 -11.18
N ASN A 68 -0.69 0.49 -10.44
CA ASN A 68 0.30 1.29 -9.74
C ASN A 68 0.23 0.96 -8.25
N SER A 69 1.39 0.73 -7.63
CA SER A 69 1.53 0.53 -6.19
C SER A 69 2.59 1.48 -5.67
N THR A 70 2.25 2.24 -4.63
CA THR A 70 3.11 3.24 -4.00
C THR A 70 3.22 2.94 -2.50
N ILE A 71 4.44 2.73 -2.00
CA ILE A 71 4.72 2.50 -0.58
C ILE A 71 5.29 3.79 0.01
N ILE A 72 4.70 4.27 1.09
CA ILE A 72 5.03 5.56 1.72
C ILE A 72 5.47 5.30 3.14
N GLN A 73 6.71 5.66 3.47
CA GLN A 73 7.17 5.63 4.84
C GLN A 73 6.47 6.73 5.66
N HIS A 74 6.01 6.39 6.86
CA HIS A 74 5.58 7.39 7.83
C HIS A 74 6.78 8.22 8.30
N LEU A 75 6.53 9.42 8.83
CA LEU A 75 7.59 10.19 9.48
C LEU A 75 8.03 9.43 10.73
N VAL A 76 9.29 9.00 10.72
CA VAL A 76 9.94 8.52 11.93
C VAL A 76 10.25 9.76 12.80
N PRO A 77 9.93 9.76 14.10
CA PRO A 77 10.48 10.77 15.00
C PRO A 77 12.00 10.77 14.87
N THR A 78 12.62 11.92 14.66
CA THR A 78 14.08 12.07 14.49
C THR A 78 14.88 11.50 15.66
N SER A 79 14.26 11.32 16.83
CA SER A 79 14.84 10.64 18.00
C SER A 79 15.10 9.14 17.80
N ALA A 80 14.40 8.46 16.90
CA ALA A 80 14.58 7.03 16.64
C ALA A 80 15.61 6.74 15.53
N LEU A 81 15.98 7.73 14.71
CA LEU A 81 16.97 7.58 13.64
C LEU A 81 18.42 7.49 14.15
N ASN A 82 18.68 7.98 15.37
CA ASN A 82 20.02 8.09 15.96
C ASN A 82 20.26 7.10 17.10
N LYS A 83 19.61 5.94 17.16
CA LYS A 83 19.99 4.92 18.14
C LYS A 83 21.19 4.14 17.58
N PRO A 84 22.45 4.42 18.02
CA PRO A 84 23.59 3.61 17.61
C PRO A 84 23.31 2.17 18.04
N LYS A 85 23.66 1.23 17.15
CA LYS A 85 23.60 -0.22 17.39
C LYS A 85 24.31 -0.50 18.72
N ALA A 86 23.52 -0.84 19.76
CA ALA A 86 24.04 -1.01 21.10
C ALA A 86 25.11 -2.13 21.10
N VAL A 87 26.34 -1.76 21.44
CA VAL A 87 27.36 -2.68 21.93
C VAL A 87 26.90 -3.10 23.34
N PRO A 88 26.90 -4.39 23.70
CA PRO A 88 26.47 -4.80 25.04
C PRO A 88 27.53 -4.36 26.05
N SER A 89 27.18 -3.41 26.91
CA SER A 89 27.91 -3.13 28.13
C SER A 89 26.91 -3.02 29.28
N ASP A 90 27.02 -3.94 30.23
CA ASP A 90 26.26 -3.97 31.47
C ASP A 90 26.41 -2.66 32.25
N ALA A 91 25.30 -1.97 32.51
CA ALA A 91 25.08 -1.12 33.68
C ALA A 91 23.63 -0.61 33.70
N GLU A 92 22.91 -0.94 34.76
CA GLU A 92 21.60 -0.42 35.11
C GLU A 92 21.62 1.11 35.22
N SER A 93 20.71 1.79 34.53
CA SER A 93 20.07 3.01 35.05
C SER A 93 18.75 3.23 34.32
N SER A 94 17.71 3.31 35.14
CA SER A 94 16.32 3.61 34.81
C SER A 94 16.18 5.01 34.24
N GLU A 95 15.71 5.14 32.99
CA GLU A 95 14.96 6.31 32.54
C GLU A 95 14.02 5.93 31.38
N GLN A 96 12.74 6.01 31.69
CA GLN A 96 11.63 5.63 30.83
C GLN A 96 11.22 6.86 30.01
N THR A 97 11.94 7.17 28.94
CA THR A 97 11.51 8.20 27.97
C THR A 97 10.98 7.54 26.71
N SER A 98 9.74 7.07 26.76
CA SER A 98 8.93 6.77 25.59
C SER A 98 8.48 8.09 24.95
N SER A 99 9.33 8.69 24.13
CA SER A 99 8.94 9.80 23.26
C SER A 99 8.16 9.25 22.05
N GLU A 100 6.95 8.72 22.30
CA GLU A 100 5.96 8.57 21.24
C GLU A 100 5.48 9.96 20.86
N ALA A 101 5.57 10.31 19.58
CA ALA A 101 5.04 11.57 19.09
C ALA A 101 3.53 11.58 19.33
N THR A 102 3.07 12.45 20.22
CA THR A 102 1.66 12.64 20.52
C THR A 102 1.10 13.71 19.60
N GLY A 103 -0.02 13.42 18.93
CA GLY A 103 -0.75 14.43 18.16
C GLY A 103 -1.35 15.51 19.08
N THR A 104 -1.97 16.54 18.51
CA THR A 104 -2.66 17.62 19.26
C THR A 104 -3.76 17.10 20.21
N ASP A 105 -4.21 15.88 19.98
CA ASP A 105 -5.26 15.21 20.75
C ASP A 105 -4.69 14.27 21.83
N GLY A 106 -3.36 14.30 22.06
CA GLY A 106 -2.69 13.51 23.11
C GLY A 106 -2.58 12.00 22.82
N LYS A 107 -3.00 11.55 21.64
CA LYS A 107 -2.88 10.14 21.21
C LYS A 107 -1.56 9.88 20.49
N PRO A 108 -0.98 8.67 20.57
CA PRO A 108 0.17 8.28 19.76
C PRO A 108 -0.16 8.50 18.28
N HIS A 109 0.58 9.39 17.62
CA HIS A 109 0.38 9.68 16.21
C HIS A 109 1.72 9.54 15.49
N VAL A 110 1.79 8.53 14.60
CA VAL A 110 2.90 8.45 13.65
C VAL A 110 2.70 9.61 12.67
N GLY A 111 3.63 10.56 12.64
CA GLY A 111 3.50 11.73 11.76
C GLY A 111 3.34 11.25 10.31
N ARG A 112 2.21 11.53 9.66
CA ARG A 112 2.03 11.17 8.25
C ARG A 112 2.50 12.33 7.37
N ARG A 113 3.31 12.04 6.35
CA ARG A 113 3.54 13.03 5.28
C ARG A 113 2.23 13.21 4.51
N GLY A 114 1.83 14.45 4.26
CA GLY A 114 0.73 14.72 3.34
C GLY A 114 1.09 14.25 1.93
N MET A 115 0.24 13.41 1.32
CA MET A 115 0.38 13.00 -0.08
C MET A 115 -0.97 13.14 -0.77
N HIS A 116 -1.02 13.94 -1.83
CA HIS A 116 -2.19 14.06 -2.71
C HIS A 116 -1.85 13.42 -4.05
N SER A 117 -2.72 12.54 -4.53
CA SER A 117 -2.58 11.89 -5.83
C SER A 117 -3.90 12.05 -6.59
N ALA A 118 -3.81 12.45 -7.84
CA ALA A 118 -4.93 12.62 -8.75
C ALA A 118 -4.55 12.06 -10.12
N THR A 119 -5.52 11.44 -10.79
CA THR A 119 -5.36 10.87 -12.13
C THR A 119 -6.44 11.43 -13.04
N GLY A 120 -6.04 11.99 -14.17
CA GLY A 120 -6.93 12.33 -15.28
C GLY A 120 -6.68 11.39 -16.46
N ALA A 121 -7.70 11.16 -17.27
CA ALA A 121 -7.59 10.30 -18.44
C ALA A 121 -8.49 10.79 -19.58
N PHE A 122 -8.06 10.52 -20.82
CA PHE A 122 -8.88 10.64 -22.02
C PHE A 122 -9.18 9.22 -22.52
N TRP A 123 -10.39 8.73 -22.24
CA TRP A 123 -10.79 7.34 -22.47
C TRP A 123 -12.30 7.23 -22.72
N ASN A 124 -12.82 6.02 -22.90
CA ASN A 124 -14.25 5.79 -23.00
C ASN A 124 -14.91 5.76 -21.62
N GLU A 125 -15.65 6.82 -21.28
CA GLU A 125 -16.30 6.97 -19.95
C GLU A 125 -17.28 5.86 -19.57
N LYS A 126 -17.78 5.08 -20.54
CA LYS A 126 -18.75 4.00 -20.29
C LYS A 126 -18.09 2.67 -19.95
N THR A 127 -16.85 2.45 -20.38
CA THR A 127 -16.18 1.15 -20.32
C THR A 127 -14.87 1.18 -19.56
N ASP A 128 -14.19 2.32 -19.56
CA ASP A 128 -12.86 2.49 -19.00
C ASP A 128 -12.94 3.21 -17.66
N GLY A 129 -12.03 2.88 -16.76
CA GLY A 129 -12.09 3.45 -15.43
C GLY A 129 -10.90 3.15 -14.57
N MET A 130 -10.97 3.67 -13.35
CA MET A 130 -9.97 3.46 -12.33
C MET A 130 -10.59 3.24 -10.96
N TRP A 131 -9.84 2.56 -10.11
CA TRP A 131 -10.15 2.37 -8.71
C TRP A 131 -8.87 2.56 -7.90
N SER A 132 -8.98 3.32 -6.80
CA SER A 132 -7.87 3.55 -5.89
C SER A 132 -8.17 2.99 -4.51
N TYR A 133 -7.13 2.49 -3.85
CA TYR A 133 -7.22 1.85 -2.56
C TYR A 133 -6.04 2.22 -1.68
N LYS A 134 -6.33 2.50 -0.40
CA LYS A 134 -5.32 2.61 0.64
C LYS A 134 -5.36 1.35 1.50
N TYR A 135 -4.22 0.68 1.63
CA TYR A 135 -4.07 -0.46 2.52
C TYR A 135 -3.78 0.02 3.93
N GLU A 136 -4.66 -0.31 4.87
CA GLU A 136 -4.58 0.13 6.26
C GLU A 136 -3.65 -0.76 7.12
N GLY A 137 -3.35 -2.00 6.69
CA GLY A 137 -2.53 -2.93 7.46
C GLY A 137 -1.02 -2.61 7.49
N GLY A 138 -0.61 -1.48 6.91
CA GLY A 138 0.75 -0.96 6.99
C GLY A 138 0.97 -0.03 8.20
N GLU A 139 -0.10 0.45 8.84
CA GLU A 139 0.00 1.53 9.83
C GLU A 139 0.89 1.17 11.02
N SER A 140 0.70 -0.03 11.58
CA SER A 140 1.54 -0.54 12.68
C SER A 140 2.99 -0.80 12.28
N LYS A 141 3.28 -0.84 10.97
CA LYS A 141 4.61 -1.06 10.38
C LYS A 141 5.29 0.24 9.96
N GLY A 142 4.67 1.39 10.26
CA GLY A 142 5.20 2.71 9.92
C GLY A 142 5.21 3.00 8.42
N LEU A 143 4.27 2.43 7.66
CA LEU A 143 4.12 2.69 6.23
C LEU A 143 2.66 2.68 5.78
N ASP A 144 2.36 3.37 4.69
CA ASP A 144 1.12 3.25 3.95
C ASP A 144 1.39 2.61 2.59
N VAL A 145 0.41 1.86 2.04
CA VAL A 145 0.42 1.47 0.62
C VAL A 145 -0.81 2.03 -0.07
N VAL A 146 -0.58 2.73 -1.18
CA VAL A 146 -1.64 3.24 -2.05
C VAL A 146 -1.55 2.51 -3.38
N ILE A 147 -2.67 1.94 -3.81
CA ILE A 147 -2.80 1.18 -5.05
C ILE A 147 -3.80 1.88 -5.96
N SER A 148 -3.48 1.94 -7.24
CA SER A 148 -4.41 2.35 -8.30
C SER A 148 -4.50 1.26 -9.35
N VAL A 149 -5.72 0.86 -9.68
CA VAL A 149 -6.04 -0.10 -10.76
C VAL A 149 -6.76 0.67 -11.85
N ILE A 150 -6.25 0.59 -13.08
CA ILE A 150 -6.89 1.12 -14.28
C ILE A 150 -7.28 -0.05 -15.17
N TRP A 151 -8.49 -0.02 -15.73
CA TRP A 151 -8.94 -0.95 -16.75
C TRP A 151 -9.36 -0.18 -18.01
N ILE A 152 -8.98 -0.72 -19.17
CA ILE A 152 -9.31 -0.18 -20.49
C ILE A 152 -9.95 -1.30 -21.29
N SER A 153 -11.19 -1.11 -21.74
CA SER A 153 -11.87 -2.07 -22.61
C SER A 153 -11.16 -2.15 -23.97
N LEU A 154 -11.17 -3.35 -24.56
CA LEU A 154 -10.69 -3.60 -25.92
C LEU A 154 -11.78 -3.39 -26.97
#